data_AF-A0A9D1PW27-F1
#
_entry.id   AF-A0A9D1PW27-F1
#
_cell.length_a   1.000
_cell.length_b   1.000
_cell.length_c   1.000
_cell.angle_alpha   90.00
_cell.angle_beta   90.00
_cell.angle_gamma   90.00
#
_symmetry.space_group_name_H-M   'P 1'
#
loop_
_entity.id
_entity.type
_entity.pdbx_description
1 polymer ?
#
loop_
_entity_poly.entity_id
_entity_poly.type
_entity_poly.pdbx_seq_one_letter_code
_entity_poly.pdbx_strand_id
1 'polypeptide(L)'
;MNTERLLLRRKLIDFLYATCPDLTEALKSTRHVYPGTQGPYHREDSVWSHTLLVLQSALEQEDYDTEHILCALVHDFAKPCTAVVRPAKQGPGKRYSFHEHGPKGTQAAVDFLTALRHSWPGLVSDEEIARIAACVSSHIAFYDLDNARDALRFCNGDTMYCASLLRLLYCDNQGSILDPETPTFHKNQRLLDTTWSLLATLPEQTQEAELTAGPGIHLVCGPNARARKLFCEQAAKDRTILLSPPADPAGHSRDECFFSTREGFPGRHQKLIRKKAGEGLFITGCLCSRHPRRSLANILHEMVPGQPITCTFVLSPSEKPWIPEVPEPSARDGLPHPVPRLTMPCMLHEPRLSGARIVLVCPDKS
;
A
#
# COMPACT_ATOMS: atom_id res chain seq x y z
N MET A 1 22.14 -20.13 3.61
CA MET A 1 22.08 -18.80 2.97
C MET A 1 23.42 -18.47 2.30
N ASN A 2 23.40 -18.12 1.01
CA ASN A 2 24.58 -17.73 0.22
C ASN A 2 25.23 -16.42 0.75
N THR A 3 26.57 -16.33 0.68
CA THR A 3 27.39 -15.14 0.99
C THR A 3 26.85 -13.83 0.39
N GLU A 4 26.35 -13.84 -0.84
CA GLU A 4 25.76 -12.67 -1.51
C GLU A 4 24.54 -12.14 -0.78
N ARG A 5 23.65 -13.01 -0.30
CA ARG A 5 22.47 -12.62 0.48
C ARG A 5 22.84 -12.11 1.87
N LEU A 6 23.87 -12.68 2.49
CA LEU A 6 24.44 -12.14 3.74
C LEU A 6 24.99 -10.72 3.55
N LEU A 7 25.69 -10.48 2.44
CA LEU A 7 26.20 -9.15 2.08
C LEU A 7 25.08 -8.18 1.76
N LEU A 8 24.04 -8.61 1.03
CA LEU A 8 22.86 -7.81 0.75
C LEU A 8 22.16 -7.39 2.05
N ARG A 9 21.91 -8.33 2.96
CA ARG A 9 21.32 -8.06 4.29
C ARG A 9 22.07 -6.96 5.02
N ARG A 10 23.39 -7.11 5.13
CA ARG A 10 24.23 -6.12 5.81
C ARG A 10 24.13 -4.75 5.13
N LYS A 11 24.28 -4.71 3.80
CA LYS A 11 24.19 -3.47 3.04
C LYS A 11 22.86 -2.76 3.25
N LEU A 12 21.74 -3.48 3.15
CA LEU A 12 20.40 -2.92 3.35
C LEU A 12 20.23 -2.31 4.74
N ILE A 13 20.68 -3.02 5.78
CA ILE A 13 20.64 -2.54 7.16
C ILE A 13 21.51 -1.29 7.34
N ASP A 14 22.76 -1.33 6.84
CA ASP A 14 23.68 -0.18 6.90
C ASP A 14 23.08 1.04 6.17
N PHE A 15 22.42 0.82 5.03
CA PHE A 15 21.75 1.87 4.26
C PHE A 15 20.54 2.46 5.00
N LEU A 16 19.73 1.63 5.66
CA LEU A 16 18.60 2.08 6.47
C LEU A 16 19.07 2.94 7.66
N TYR A 17 20.13 2.51 8.36
CA TYR A 17 20.75 3.30 9.44
C TYR A 17 21.22 4.67 8.95
N ALA A 18 21.84 4.73 7.77
CA ALA A 18 22.37 5.97 7.22
C ALA A 18 21.27 6.92 6.70
N THR A 19 20.22 6.36 6.07
CA THR A 19 19.23 7.15 5.32
C THR A 19 18.00 7.49 6.17
N CYS A 20 17.66 6.64 7.13
CA CYS A 20 16.47 6.79 7.97
C CYS A 20 16.79 6.53 9.46
N PRO A 21 17.72 7.27 10.08
CA PRO A 21 18.13 7.03 11.47
C PRO A 21 16.97 7.19 12.46
N ASP A 22 16.12 8.21 12.29
CA ASP A 22 14.98 8.46 13.18
C ASP A 22 13.92 7.37 13.11
N LEU A 23 13.62 6.86 11.89
CA LEU A 23 12.74 5.72 11.72
C LEU A 23 13.35 4.46 12.36
N THR A 24 14.64 4.23 12.16
CA THR A 24 15.30 3.06 12.74
C THR A 24 15.22 3.08 14.28
N GLU A 25 15.42 4.24 14.89
CA GLU A 25 15.25 4.41 16.35
C GLU A 25 13.78 4.26 16.78
N ALA A 26 12.84 4.77 16.00
CA ALA A 26 11.41 4.59 16.24
C ALA A 26 11.00 3.11 16.19
N LEU A 27 11.51 2.34 15.23
CA LEU A 27 11.26 0.89 15.13
C LEU A 27 11.84 0.13 16.34
N LYS A 28 13.03 0.51 16.82
CA LYS A 28 13.69 -0.09 17.99
C LYS A 28 12.94 0.20 19.29
N SER A 29 12.44 1.42 19.44
CA SER A 29 11.73 1.86 20.64
C SER A 29 10.27 1.40 20.68
N THR A 30 9.68 1.10 19.53
CA THR A 30 8.29 0.62 19.45
C THR A 30 8.23 -0.86 19.80
N ARG A 31 7.58 -1.19 20.93
CA ARG A 31 7.37 -2.57 21.36
C ARG A 31 6.19 -3.23 20.66
N HIS A 32 6.30 -4.53 20.38
CA HIS A 32 5.16 -5.33 19.90
C HIS A 32 4.22 -5.71 21.03
N VAL A 33 4.77 -6.04 22.19
CA VAL A 33 4.03 -6.51 23.36
C VAL A 33 4.05 -5.43 24.44
N TYR A 34 2.91 -5.22 25.10
CA TYR A 34 2.84 -4.29 26.22
C TYR A 34 3.63 -4.87 27.41
N PRO A 35 4.47 -4.08 28.11
CA PRO A 35 5.25 -4.57 29.23
C PRO A 35 4.40 -5.29 30.28
N GLY A 36 4.85 -6.47 30.73
CA GLY A 36 4.15 -7.27 31.72
C GLY A 36 2.96 -8.07 31.19
N THR A 37 2.74 -8.11 29.87
CA THR A 37 1.76 -9.01 29.24
C THR A 37 2.47 -10.10 28.45
N GLN A 38 1.85 -11.29 28.37
CA GLN A 38 2.28 -12.36 27.47
C GLN A 38 1.26 -12.47 26.34
N GLY A 39 1.64 -11.96 25.18
CA GLY A 39 0.88 -12.13 23.95
C GLY A 39 1.17 -13.50 23.31
N PRO A 40 0.18 -14.10 22.62
CA PRO A 40 0.42 -15.28 21.77
C PRO A 40 1.20 -14.95 20.49
N TYR A 41 1.35 -13.66 20.15
CA TYR A 41 2.02 -13.17 18.94
C TYR A 41 3.13 -12.20 19.28
N HIS A 42 4.10 -12.14 18.38
CA HIS A 42 5.20 -11.18 18.39
C HIS A 42 5.96 -11.10 19.72
N ARG A 43 6.41 -12.25 20.25
CA ARG A 43 7.20 -12.29 21.49
C ARG A 43 8.58 -11.66 21.34
N GLU A 44 8.98 -11.29 20.14
CA GLU A 44 10.08 -10.38 19.89
C GLU A 44 9.82 -8.99 20.49
N ASP A 45 10.85 -8.40 21.10
CA ASP A 45 10.69 -7.20 21.95
C ASP A 45 10.17 -5.96 21.20
N SER A 46 10.66 -5.73 19.99
CA SER A 46 10.45 -4.48 19.23
C SER A 46 10.07 -4.74 17.79
N VAL A 47 9.44 -3.74 17.16
CA VAL A 47 9.15 -3.75 15.72
C VAL A 47 10.43 -3.94 14.91
N TRP A 48 11.54 -3.36 15.35
CA TRP A 48 12.82 -3.58 14.71
C TRP A 48 13.26 -5.04 14.73
N SER A 49 13.17 -5.71 15.88
CA SER A 49 13.54 -7.13 16.00
C SER A 49 12.67 -7.99 15.08
N HIS A 50 11.37 -7.71 15.03
CA HIS A 50 10.43 -8.36 14.12
C HIS A 50 10.81 -8.15 12.65
N THR A 51 11.00 -6.90 12.22
CA THR A 51 11.41 -6.57 10.85
C THR A 51 12.68 -7.31 10.44
N LEU A 52 13.67 -7.44 11.32
CA LEU A 52 14.90 -8.19 11.03
C LEU A 52 14.67 -9.69 10.88
N LEU A 53 13.76 -10.29 11.67
CA LEU A 53 13.41 -11.71 11.55
C LEU A 53 12.62 -11.99 10.27
N VAL A 54 11.68 -11.10 9.90
CA VAL A 54 10.93 -11.20 8.64
C VAL A 54 11.85 -11.02 7.43
N LEU A 55 12.79 -10.06 7.47
CA LEU A 55 13.86 -9.93 6.47
C LEU A 55 14.72 -11.19 6.37
N GLN A 56 15.10 -11.77 7.51
CA GLN A 56 15.89 -13.00 7.54
C GLN A 56 15.14 -14.15 6.88
N SER A 57 13.85 -14.31 7.19
CA SER A 57 12.99 -15.32 6.57
C SER A 57 12.96 -15.17 5.05
N ALA A 58 12.82 -13.95 4.52
CA ALA A 58 12.84 -13.69 3.08
C ALA A 58 14.18 -14.04 2.42
N LEU A 59 15.30 -13.71 3.09
CA LEU A 59 16.64 -14.01 2.57
C LEU A 59 16.97 -15.51 2.56
N GLU A 60 16.27 -16.32 3.34
CA GLU A 60 16.43 -17.78 3.37
C GLU A 60 15.69 -18.47 2.21
N GLN A 61 14.71 -17.83 1.58
CA GLN A 61 13.94 -18.42 0.48
C GLN A 61 14.67 -18.28 -0.85
N GLU A 62 15.14 -19.38 -1.43
CA GLU A 62 15.95 -19.36 -2.66
C GLU A 62 15.23 -18.78 -3.87
N ASP A 63 13.90 -18.94 -3.95
CA ASP A 63 13.06 -18.43 -5.03
C ASP A 63 12.63 -16.96 -4.85
N TYR A 64 13.04 -16.30 -3.77
CA TYR A 64 12.68 -14.90 -3.51
C TYR A 64 13.73 -13.98 -4.12
N ASP A 65 13.26 -13.11 -5.01
CA ASP A 65 14.06 -12.04 -5.62
C ASP A 65 14.20 -10.82 -4.69
N THR A 66 14.87 -9.78 -5.20
CA THR A 66 15.09 -8.52 -4.50
C THR A 66 13.79 -7.82 -4.11
N GLU A 67 12.75 -7.88 -4.93
CA GLU A 67 11.46 -7.25 -4.65
C GLU A 67 10.84 -7.81 -3.36
N HIS A 68 10.83 -9.14 -3.23
CA HIS A 68 10.29 -9.82 -2.05
C HIS A 68 11.09 -9.51 -0.78
N ILE A 69 12.43 -9.49 -0.90
CA ILE A 69 13.33 -9.15 0.22
C ILE A 69 13.11 -7.70 0.68
N LEU A 70 12.98 -6.77 -0.25
CA LEU A 70 12.72 -5.36 0.06
C LEU A 70 11.32 -5.16 0.64
N CYS A 71 10.32 -5.89 0.14
CA CYS A 71 8.97 -5.88 0.70
C CYS A 71 8.97 -6.30 2.18
N ALA A 72 9.66 -7.40 2.51
CA ALA A 72 9.84 -7.86 3.89
C ALA A 72 10.48 -6.81 4.80
N LEU A 73 11.52 -6.10 4.32
CA LEU A 73 12.19 -5.04 5.07
C LEU A 73 11.26 -3.86 5.41
N VAL A 74 10.39 -3.46 4.48
CA VAL A 74 9.67 -2.17 4.56
C VAL A 74 8.21 -2.29 5.00
N HIS A 75 7.67 -3.50 5.14
CA HIS A 75 6.22 -3.73 5.34
C HIS A 75 5.62 -3.01 6.56
N ASP A 76 6.44 -2.77 7.57
CA ASP A 76 6.00 -2.32 8.90
C ASP A 76 6.47 -0.92 9.30
N PHE A 77 7.00 -0.15 8.36
CA PHE A 77 7.61 1.16 8.66
C PHE A 77 6.70 2.15 9.40
N ALA A 78 5.37 2.00 9.33
CA ALA A 78 4.43 2.85 10.05
C ALA A 78 3.91 2.29 11.39
N LYS A 79 4.36 1.12 11.88
CA LYS A 79 4.00 0.67 13.23
C LYS A 79 4.35 1.72 14.30
N PRO A 80 5.52 2.40 14.29
CA PRO A 80 5.83 3.43 15.29
C PRO A 80 4.82 4.59 15.36
N CYS A 81 4.43 5.15 14.23
CA CYS A 81 3.50 6.29 14.19
C CYS A 81 2.02 5.90 14.33
N THR A 82 1.70 4.60 14.32
CA THR A 82 0.33 4.08 14.50
C THR A 82 0.13 3.33 15.80
N ALA A 83 1.17 3.26 16.64
CA ALA A 83 1.13 2.59 17.93
C ALA A 83 0.14 3.28 18.87
N VAL A 84 -0.91 2.56 19.26
CA VAL A 84 -1.87 3.00 20.26
C VAL A 84 -1.97 1.96 21.37
N VAL A 85 -1.85 2.42 22.62
CA VAL A 85 -2.10 1.59 23.79
C VAL A 85 -3.60 1.46 24.00
N ARG A 86 -4.11 0.23 23.98
CA ARG A 86 -5.53 -0.08 24.19
C ARG A 86 -5.70 -1.06 25.34
N PRO A 87 -6.89 -1.14 25.96
CA PRO A 87 -7.23 -2.27 26.81
C PRO A 87 -7.04 -3.60 26.07
N ALA A 88 -6.59 -4.62 26.77
CA ALA A 88 -6.54 -5.98 26.25
C ALA A 88 -7.95 -6.40 25.78
N LYS A 89 -8.05 -7.18 24.69
CA LYS A 89 -9.36 -7.67 24.20
C LYS A 89 -9.98 -8.68 25.16
N GLN A 90 -9.15 -9.38 25.93
CA GLN A 90 -9.55 -10.40 26.90
C GLN A 90 -8.67 -10.23 28.14
N GLY A 91 -9.29 -10.26 29.32
CA GLY A 91 -8.61 -10.14 30.61
C GLY A 91 -8.17 -8.72 30.98
N PRO A 92 -7.65 -8.54 32.21
CA PRO A 92 -7.07 -7.27 32.66
C PRO A 92 -5.74 -7.01 31.94
N GLY A 93 -5.51 -5.76 31.51
CA GLY A 93 -4.22 -5.35 30.95
C GLY A 93 -4.35 -4.38 29.77
N LYS A 94 -3.19 -4.09 29.17
CA LYS A 94 -3.06 -3.22 27.99
C LYS A 94 -2.39 -4.00 26.87
N ARG A 95 -2.60 -3.55 25.64
CA ARG A 95 -1.94 -4.07 24.44
C ARG A 95 -1.56 -2.91 23.53
N TYR A 96 -0.52 -3.10 22.73
CA TYR A 96 -0.29 -2.24 21.57
C TYR A 96 -1.24 -2.63 20.43
N SER A 97 -1.56 -1.65 19.61
CA SER A 97 -2.43 -1.77 18.45
C SER A 97 -1.91 -0.84 17.37
N PHE A 98 -1.77 -1.37 16.16
CA PHE A 98 -1.17 -0.66 15.01
C PHE A 98 -2.21 -0.54 13.89
N HIS A 99 -3.35 0.08 14.18
CA HIS A 99 -4.41 0.17 13.18
C HIS A 99 -3.95 1.03 11.98
N GLU A 100 -4.22 0.53 10.77
CA GLU A 100 -3.91 1.20 9.49
C GLU A 100 -2.40 1.37 9.19
N HIS A 101 -1.51 0.62 9.84
CA HIS A 101 -0.07 0.75 9.59
C HIS A 101 0.33 0.40 8.15
N GLY A 102 -0.27 -0.62 7.51
CA GLY A 102 -0.01 -0.91 6.10
C GLY A 102 -0.24 0.30 5.19
N PRO A 103 -1.47 0.83 5.10
CA PRO A 103 -1.78 2.04 4.34
C PRO A 103 -0.88 3.24 4.66
N LYS A 104 -0.62 3.51 5.95
CA LYS A 104 0.19 4.66 6.40
C LYS A 104 1.69 4.49 6.18
N GLY A 105 2.18 3.25 6.07
CA GLY A 105 3.60 2.93 5.85
C GLY A 105 4.02 3.01 4.39
N THR A 106 3.06 3.03 3.46
CA THR A 106 3.31 2.99 2.02
C THR A 106 4.26 4.10 1.56
N GLN A 107 4.05 5.36 2.00
CA GLN A 107 4.91 6.46 1.57
C GLN A 107 6.34 6.33 2.11
N ALA A 108 6.49 5.88 3.37
CA ALA A 108 7.81 5.64 3.97
C ALA A 108 8.59 4.57 3.19
N ALA A 109 7.91 3.49 2.81
CA ALA A 109 8.47 2.46 1.96
C ALA A 109 8.90 3.02 0.58
N VAL A 110 8.03 3.78 -0.09
CA VAL A 110 8.34 4.39 -1.39
C VAL A 110 9.53 5.33 -1.31
N ASP A 111 9.59 6.19 -0.29
CA ASP A 111 10.68 7.16 -0.11
C ASP A 111 12.02 6.44 0.11
N PHE A 112 12.03 5.43 1.00
CA PHE A 112 13.21 4.62 1.27
C PHE A 112 13.69 3.87 0.02
N LEU A 113 12.79 3.18 -0.69
CA LEU A 113 13.14 2.39 -1.86
C LEU A 113 13.59 3.28 -3.04
N THR A 114 13.01 4.47 -3.19
CA THR A 114 13.46 5.45 -4.17
C THR A 114 14.89 5.92 -3.86
N ALA A 115 15.19 6.22 -2.58
CA ALA A 115 16.53 6.59 -2.17
C ALA A 115 17.54 5.43 -2.36
N LEU A 116 17.11 4.20 -2.08
CA LEU A 116 17.90 2.98 -2.30
C LEU A 116 18.20 2.79 -3.78
N ARG A 117 17.21 2.91 -4.66
CA ARG A 117 17.37 2.85 -6.13
C ARG A 117 18.35 3.90 -6.65
N HIS A 118 18.26 5.14 -6.17
CA HIS A 118 19.20 6.19 -6.56
C HIS A 118 20.62 5.89 -6.11
N SER A 119 20.77 5.28 -4.94
CA SER A 119 22.08 4.96 -4.37
C SER A 119 22.69 3.73 -5.04
N TRP A 120 21.89 2.71 -5.34
CA TRP A 120 22.29 1.46 -6.01
C TRP A 120 21.41 1.22 -7.25
N PRO A 121 21.72 1.88 -8.37
CA PRO A 121 21.00 1.69 -9.63
C PRO A 121 20.98 0.22 -10.05
N GLY A 122 19.81 -0.26 -10.47
CA GLY A 122 19.61 -1.65 -10.91
C GLY A 122 19.30 -2.64 -9.79
N LEU A 123 19.30 -2.22 -8.51
CA LEU A 123 18.84 -3.09 -7.41
C LEU A 123 17.33 -3.29 -7.43
N VAL A 124 16.57 -2.21 -7.68
CA VAL A 124 15.10 -2.20 -7.70
C VAL A 124 14.58 -1.23 -8.77
N SER A 125 13.56 -1.60 -9.51
CA SER A 125 12.90 -0.80 -10.56
C SER A 125 11.71 0.00 -10.02
N ASP A 126 11.19 0.95 -10.82
CA ASP A 126 10.03 1.75 -10.44
C ASP A 126 8.75 0.90 -10.36
N GLU A 127 8.64 -0.13 -11.20
CA GLU A 127 7.57 -1.12 -11.19
C GLU A 127 7.65 -2.00 -9.94
N GLU A 128 8.85 -2.45 -9.55
CA GLU A 128 9.08 -3.21 -8.32
C GLU A 128 8.71 -2.36 -7.09
N ILE A 129 9.12 -1.08 -7.05
CA ILE A 129 8.72 -0.16 -5.96
C ILE A 129 7.19 -0.03 -5.89
N ALA A 130 6.52 0.10 -7.03
CA ALA A 130 5.06 0.20 -7.09
C ALA A 130 4.36 -1.07 -6.58
N ARG A 131 4.88 -2.26 -6.90
CA ARG A 131 4.37 -3.55 -6.40
C ARG A 131 4.64 -3.75 -4.91
N ILE A 132 5.83 -3.38 -4.43
CA ILE A 132 6.13 -3.39 -2.99
C ILE A 132 5.17 -2.46 -2.25
N ALA A 133 4.96 -1.24 -2.74
CA ALA A 133 4.02 -0.29 -2.15
C ALA A 133 2.59 -0.84 -2.10
N ALA A 134 2.16 -1.59 -3.12
CA ALA A 134 0.88 -2.31 -3.14
C ALA A 134 0.77 -3.31 -1.98
N CYS A 135 1.82 -4.13 -1.82
CA CYS A 135 1.90 -5.16 -0.79
C CYS A 135 1.90 -4.52 0.60
N VAL A 136 2.76 -3.53 0.86
CA VAL A 136 2.80 -2.78 2.13
C VAL A 136 1.45 -2.18 2.47
N SER A 137 0.80 -1.52 1.52
CA SER A 137 -0.53 -0.91 1.72
C SER A 137 -1.60 -1.94 2.13
N SER A 138 -1.49 -3.18 1.64
CA SER A 138 -2.61 -4.14 1.66
C SER A 138 -2.41 -5.34 2.57
N HIS A 139 -1.18 -5.60 3.05
CA HIS A 139 -0.82 -6.87 3.69
C HIS A 139 -1.73 -7.26 4.88
N ILE A 140 -1.98 -6.35 5.82
CA ILE A 140 -2.85 -6.66 6.97
C ILE A 140 -4.28 -7.01 6.56
N ALA A 141 -4.84 -6.25 5.61
CA ALA A 141 -6.19 -6.54 5.12
C ALA A 141 -6.24 -7.87 4.36
N PHE A 142 -5.14 -8.28 3.73
CA PHE A 142 -4.99 -9.59 3.11
C PHE A 142 -4.89 -10.71 4.15
N TYR A 143 -4.18 -10.49 5.26
CA TYR A 143 -4.03 -11.50 6.34
C TYR A 143 -5.36 -11.77 7.06
N ASP A 144 -6.27 -10.79 7.06
CA ASP A 144 -7.60 -10.94 7.61
C ASP A 144 -8.55 -11.80 6.74
N LEU A 145 -8.15 -12.22 5.53
CA LEU A 145 -8.98 -13.06 4.66
C LEU A 145 -9.04 -14.52 5.14
N ASP A 146 -10.14 -15.20 4.86
CA ASP A 146 -10.39 -16.56 5.38
C ASP A 146 -10.20 -17.68 4.35
N ASN A 147 -10.12 -17.36 3.06
CA ASN A 147 -10.03 -18.37 1.99
C ASN A 147 -9.35 -17.86 0.70
N ALA A 148 -8.87 -18.82 -0.08
CA ALA A 148 -8.15 -18.59 -1.35
C ALA A 148 -8.94 -17.81 -2.41
N ARG A 149 -10.26 -18.02 -2.50
CA ARG A 149 -11.09 -17.32 -3.49
C ARG A 149 -11.19 -15.83 -3.17
N ASP A 150 -11.38 -15.50 -1.89
CA ASP A 150 -11.38 -14.12 -1.44
C ASP A 150 -9.99 -13.48 -1.55
N ALA A 151 -8.91 -14.23 -1.32
CA ALA A 151 -7.53 -13.77 -1.56
C ALA A 151 -7.28 -13.39 -3.02
N LEU A 152 -7.65 -14.26 -3.96
CA LEU A 152 -7.52 -13.97 -5.39
C LEU A 152 -8.45 -12.81 -5.81
N ARG A 153 -9.68 -12.77 -5.29
CA ARG A 153 -10.60 -11.65 -5.54
C ARG A 153 -10.05 -10.34 -5.01
N PHE A 154 -9.46 -10.33 -3.82
CA PHE A 154 -8.80 -9.17 -3.22
C PHE A 154 -7.70 -8.60 -4.12
N CYS A 155 -7.01 -9.48 -4.84
CA CYS A 155 -5.99 -9.14 -5.83
C CYS A 155 -6.56 -8.86 -7.23
N ASN A 156 -7.88 -8.76 -7.38
CA ASN A 156 -8.57 -8.59 -8.67
C ASN A 156 -8.20 -9.66 -9.71
N GLY A 157 -7.94 -10.89 -9.27
CA GLY A 157 -7.50 -11.98 -10.15
C GLY A 157 -6.03 -11.96 -10.53
N ASP A 158 -5.26 -10.95 -10.10
CA ASP A 158 -3.82 -10.86 -10.34
C ASP A 158 -3.07 -11.92 -9.53
N THR A 159 -2.59 -12.96 -10.21
CA THR A 159 -1.90 -14.08 -9.59
C THR A 159 -0.52 -13.69 -9.07
N MET A 160 0.17 -12.74 -9.73
CA MET A 160 1.52 -12.30 -9.33
C MET A 160 1.46 -11.42 -8.09
N TYR A 161 0.51 -10.49 -8.04
CA TYR A 161 0.27 -9.69 -6.85
C TYR A 161 -0.20 -10.55 -5.67
N CYS A 162 -1.09 -11.52 -5.93
CA CYS A 162 -1.53 -12.48 -4.91
C CYS A 162 -0.34 -13.31 -4.37
N ALA A 163 0.51 -13.82 -5.24
CA ALA A 163 1.73 -14.53 -4.86
C ALA A 163 2.66 -13.66 -4.01
N SER A 164 2.83 -12.39 -4.35
CA SER A 164 3.68 -11.44 -3.60
C SER A 164 3.16 -11.22 -2.17
N LEU A 165 1.84 -11.08 -2.00
CA LEU A 165 1.20 -10.98 -0.68
C LEU A 165 1.30 -12.29 0.13
N LEU A 166 1.20 -13.45 -0.52
CA LEU A 166 1.40 -14.76 0.13
C LEU A 166 2.85 -14.95 0.59
N ARG A 167 3.83 -14.55 -0.23
CA ARG A 167 5.25 -14.58 0.15
C ARG A 167 5.53 -13.67 1.34
N LEU A 168 4.95 -12.47 1.37
CA LEU A 168 5.06 -11.59 2.52
C LEU A 168 4.38 -12.19 3.76
N LEU A 169 3.16 -12.74 3.64
CA LEU A 169 2.48 -13.45 4.75
C LEU A 169 3.33 -14.61 5.28
N TYR A 170 3.95 -15.39 4.39
CA TYR A 170 4.83 -16.47 4.78
C TYR A 170 6.00 -15.94 5.62
N CYS A 171 6.73 -14.93 5.12
CA CYS A 171 7.85 -14.34 5.85
C CYS A 171 7.44 -13.69 7.17
N ASP A 172 6.29 -13.02 7.22
CA ASP A 172 5.76 -12.42 8.45
C ASP A 172 5.45 -13.50 9.51
N ASN A 173 4.82 -14.60 9.09
CA ASN A 173 4.46 -15.71 9.96
C ASN A 173 5.70 -16.51 10.43
N GLN A 174 6.66 -16.78 9.55
CA GLN A 174 7.91 -17.48 9.89
C GLN A 174 8.91 -16.60 10.64
N GLY A 175 8.89 -15.29 10.37
CA GLY A 175 9.73 -14.28 11.02
C GLY A 175 9.15 -13.76 12.33
N SER A 176 8.06 -14.34 12.84
CA SER A 176 7.44 -13.99 14.11
C SER A 176 7.75 -15.03 15.19
N ILE A 177 8.05 -14.59 16.41
CA ILE A 177 8.09 -15.47 17.57
C ILE A 177 6.66 -15.59 18.10
N LEU A 178 5.92 -16.59 17.60
CA LEU A 178 4.52 -16.84 17.91
C LEU A 178 4.28 -18.24 18.48
N ASP A 179 3.13 -18.43 19.10
CA ASP A 179 2.65 -19.75 19.52
C ASP A 179 1.92 -20.44 18.34
N PRO A 180 2.43 -21.60 17.87
CA PRO A 180 1.86 -22.29 16.71
C PRO A 180 0.48 -22.91 16.99
N GLU A 181 0.07 -23.04 18.26
CA GLU A 181 -1.25 -23.56 18.64
C GLU A 181 -2.35 -22.49 18.56
N THR A 182 -2.00 -21.28 18.12
CA THR A 182 -2.94 -20.16 18.10
C THR A 182 -3.87 -20.23 16.89
N PRO A 183 -5.16 -19.83 17.05
CA PRO A 183 -6.11 -19.82 15.94
C PRO A 183 -5.66 -18.96 14.76
N THR A 184 -4.95 -17.84 14.99
CA THR A 184 -4.46 -17.00 13.88
C THR A 184 -3.32 -17.68 13.13
N PHE A 185 -2.41 -18.38 13.80
CA PHE A 185 -1.37 -19.15 13.10
C PHE A 185 -1.99 -20.19 12.17
N HIS A 186 -2.93 -21.00 12.67
CA HIS A 186 -3.63 -21.98 11.84
C HIS A 186 -4.45 -21.36 10.71
N LYS A 187 -5.05 -20.18 10.95
CA LYS A 187 -5.75 -19.41 9.91
C LYS A 187 -4.76 -18.99 8.81
N ASN A 188 -3.64 -18.38 9.17
CA ASN A 188 -2.62 -17.92 8.24
C ASN A 188 -2.05 -19.08 7.42
N GLN A 189 -1.74 -20.20 8.08
CA GLN A 189 -1.24 -21.39 7.40
C GLN A 189 -2.26 -21.95 6.40
N ARG A 190 -3.54 -22.04 6.79
CA ARG A 190 -4.61 -22.47 5.88
C ARG A 190 -4.75 -21.54 4.69
N LEU A 191 -4.68 -20.22 4.91
CA LEU A 191 -4.75 -19.24 3.82
C LEU A 191 -3.57 -19.43 2.86
N LEU A 192 -2.34 -19.60 3.37
CA LEU A 192 -1.16 -19.89 2.57
C LEU A 192 -1.36 -21.15 1.71
N ASP A 193 -1.65 -22.28 2.34
CA ASP A 193 -1.71 -23.58 1.67
C ASP A 193 -2.81 -23.62 0.60
N THR A 194 -4.01 -23.14 0.95
CA THR A 194 -5.16 -23.17 0.04
C THR A 194 -5.01 -22.19 -1.12
N THR A 195 -4.38 -21.04 -0.89
CA THR A 195 -4.19 -20.04 -1.95
C THR A 195 -3.06 -20.43 -2.89
N TRP A 196 -1.93 -20.95 -2.39
CA TRP A 196 -0.90 -21.52 -3.25
C TRP A 196 -1.41 -22.67 -4.11
N SER A 197 -2.22 -23.56 -3.53
CA SER A 197 -2.86 -24.65 -4.27
C SER A 197 -3.77 -24.11 -5.39
N LEU A 198 -4.54 -23.05 -5.12
CA LEU A 198 -5.37 -22.40 -6.13
C LEU A 198 -4.51 -21.79 -7.24
N LEU A 199 -3.48 -21.01 -6.91
CA LEU A 199 -2.61 -20.36 -7.89
C LEU A 199 -1.91 -21.37 -8.81
N ALA A 200 -1.50 -22.53 -8.28
CA ALA A 200 -0.89 -23.61 -9.07
C ALA A 200 -1.84 -24.22 -10.13
N THR A 201 -3.16 -24.04 -9.99
CA THR A 201 -4.15 -24.52 -10.97
C THR A 201 -4.50 -23.49 -12.04
N LEU A 202 -4.08 -22.25 -11.86
CA LEU A 202 -4.38 -21.16 -12.79
C LEU A 202 -3.28 -21.05 -13.84
N PRO A 203 -3.62 -20.70 -15.09
CA PRO A 203 -2.60 -20.36 -16.07
C PRO A 203 -1.84 -19.12 -15.58
N GLU A 204 -0.52 -19.15 -15.78
CA GLU A 204 0.35 -18.02 -15.45
C GLU A 204 -0.12 -16.78 -16.22
N GLN A 205 -0.62 -15.77 -15.50
CA GLN A 205 -1.02 -14.51 -16.11
C GLN A 205 0.20 -13.61 -16.21
N THR A 206 0.72 -13.41 -17.42
CA THR A 206 1.64 -12.31 -17.72
C THR A 206 0.84 -11.01 -17.75
N GLN A 207 0.87 -10.25 -16.66
CA GLN A 207 0.44 -8.85 -16.70
C GLN A 207 1.52 -8.01 -17.38
N GLU A 208 1.45 -7.96 -18.70
CA GLU A 208 2.19 -7.02 -19.55
C GLU A 208 1.23 -6.09 -20.33
N ALA A 209 0.00 -5.95 -19.85
CA ALA A 209 -0.89 -4.95 -20.43
C ALA A 209 -0.46 -3.57 -19.93
N GLU A 210 0.41 -2.90 -20.69
CA GLU A 210 0.44 -1.44 -20.68
C GLU A 210 -1.02 -0.96 -20.77
N LEU A 211 -1.50 -0.29 -19.73
CA LEU A 211 -2.70 0.53 -19.83
C LEU A 211 -2.34 1.69 -20.75
N THR A 212 -2.35 1.39 -22.04
CA THR A 212 -2.33 2.34 -23.12
C THR A 212 -3.60 3.18 -23.02
N ALA A 213 -3.57 4.36 -23.61
CA ALA A 213 -4.73 5.25 -23.72
C ALA A 213 -5.81 4.68 -24.67
N GLY A 214 -6.04 3.37 -24.61
CA GLY A 214 -7.09 2.63 -25.31
C GLY A 214 -8.49 2.97 -24.79
N PRO A 215 -9.51 2.39 -25.42
CA PRO A 215 -10.91 2.70 -25.14
C PRO A 215 -11.27 2.48 -23.67
N GLY A 216 -12.04 3.41 -23.08
CA GLY A 216 -12.48 3.34 -21.69
C GLY A 216 -12.27 4.63 -20.91
N ILE A 217 -12.51 4.55 -19.60
CA ILE A 217 -12.24 5.62 -18.65
C ILE A 217 -11.10 5.21 -17.72
N HIS A 218 -10.06 6.04 -17.68
CA HIS A 218 -8.86 5.82 -16.88
C HIS A 218 -8.84 6.80 -15.70
N LEU A 219 -9.13 6.29 -14.50
CA LEU A 219 -9.03 7.07 -13.27
C LEU A 219 -7.55 7.20 -12.88
N VAL A 220 -7.05 8.43 -12.75
CA VAL A 220 -5.68 8.71 -12.28
C VAL A 220 -5.76 9.27 -10.87
N CYS A 221 -5.40 8.43 -9.92
CA CYS A 221 -5.50 8.67 -8.49
C CYS A 221 -4.10 8.93 -7.90
N GLY A 222 -4.04 9.41 -6.66
CA GLY A 222 -2.78 9.61 -5.95
C GLY A 222 -2.78 10.92 -5.16
N PRO A 223 -1.83 11.11 -4.24
CA PRO A 223 -1.76 12.31 -3.39
C PRO A 223 -1.17 13.52 -4.13
N ASN A 224 -0.13 13.31 -4.94
CA ASN A 224 0.66 14.39 -5.52
C ASN A 224 0.04 14.90 -6.83
N ALA A 225 -0.49 16.12 -6.79
CA ALA A 225 -1.14 16.74 -7.95
C ALA A 225 -0.18 16.95 -9.14
N ARG A 226 1.10 17.29 -8.87
CA ARG A 226 2.12 17.45 -9.92
C ARG A 226 2.43 16.12 -10.59
N ALA A 227 2.62 15.06 -9.81
CA ALA A 227 2.89 13.72 -10.34
C ALA A 227 1.72 13.20 -11.19
N ARG A 228 0.47 13.32 -10.70
CA ARG A 228 -0.73 12.96 -11.47
C ARG A 228 -0.84 13.75 -12.77
N LYS A 229 -0.56 15.06 -12.73
CA LYS A 229 -0.59 15.93 -13.92
C LYS A 229 0.46 15.49 -14.94
N LEU A 230 1.71 15.26 -14.53
CA LEU A 230 2.79 14.79 -15.40
C LEU A 230 2.41 13.47 -16.08
N PHE A 231 1.88 12.52 -15.31
CA PHE A 231 1.39 11.25 -15.85
C PHE A 231 0.32 11.45 -16.93
N CYS A 232 -0.69 12.28 -16.66
CA CYS A 232 -1.75 12.57 -17.62
C CYS A 232 -1.25 13.33 -18.86
N GLU A 233 -0.30 14.25 -18.71
CA GLU A 233 0.29 15.01 -19.82
C GLU A 233 1.10 14.13 -20.76
N GLN A 234 1.84 13.15 -20.21
CA GLN A 234 2.56 12.14 -20.98
C GLN A 234 1.61 11.17 -21.69
N ALA A 235 0.52 10.77 -21.03
CA ALA A 235 -0.40 9.78 -21.56
C ALA A 235 -1.40 10.33 -22.60
N ALA A 236 -2.07 11.46 -22.30
CA ALA A 236 -3.09 12.06 -23.17
C ALA A 236 -3.54 13.46 -22.71
N LYS A 237 -2.74 14.49 -23.03
CA LYS A 237 -3.04 15.89 -22.65
C LYS A 237 -4.46 16.36 -23.04
N ASP A 238 -4.92 16.05 -24.25
CA ASP A 238 -6.21 16.53 -24.78
C ASP A 238 -7.43 15.69 -24.34
N ARG A 239 -7.20 14.58 -23.62
CA ARG A 239 -8.25 13.67 -23.13
C ARG A 239 -8.24 13.56 -21.61
N THR A 240 -7.79 14.60 -20.91
CA THR A 240 -7.72 14.62 -19.45
C THR A 240 -8.76 15.57 -18.84
N ILE A 241 -9.57 15.07 -17.90
CA ILE A 241 -10.44 15.86 -17.03
C ILE A 241 -9.77 15.97 -15.66
N LEU A 242 -9.46 17.20 -15.25
CA LEU A 242 -8.98 17.49 -13.91
C LEU A 242 -10.16 17.70 -12.97
N LEU A 243 -10.26 16.84 -11.95
CA LEU A 243 -11.15 17.03 -10.82
C LEU A 243 -10.45 17.97 -9.84
N SER A 244 -10.93 19.22 -9.77
CA SER A 244 -10.52 20.14 -8.70
C SER A 244 -11.38 19.86 -7.46
N PRO A 245 -10.81 19.86 -6.25
CA PRO A 245 -11.65 19.90 -5.06
C PRO A 245 -12.51 21.17 -5.11
N PRO A 246 -13.78 21.11 -4.69
CA PRO A 246 -14.59 22.32 -4.57
C PRO A 246 -13.90 23.29 -3.60
N ALA A 247 -13.98 24.59 -3.88
CA ALA A 247 -13.49 25.61 -2.95
C ALA A 247 -14.26 25.45 -1.62
N ASP A 248 -13.55 25.12 -0.54
CA ASP A 248 -14.14 25.09 0.79
C ASP A 248 -14.13 26.52 1.37
N PRO A 249 -15.29 27.16 1.59
CA PRO A 249 -15.35 28.46 2.25
C PRO A 249 -14.94 28.42 3.74
N ALA A 250 -14.80 27.24 4.35
CA ALA A 250 -14.41 27.07 5.76
C ALA A 250 -12.92 26.70 5.98
N GLY A 251 -12.12 26.56 4.91
CA GLY A 251 -10.68 26.28 5.02
C GLY A 251 -10.32 24.94 5.66
N HIS A 252 -11.25 23.97 5.71
CA HIS A 252 -10.95 22.61 6.14
C HIS A 252 -10.41 21.83 4.93
N SER A 253 -9.15 21.39 5.01
CA SER A 253 -8.51 20.55 4.00
C SER A 253 -9.19 19.17 3.93
N ARG A 254 -10.35 19.08 3.30
CA ARG A 254 -10.96 17.82 2.89
C ARG A 254 -10.65 17.60 1.42
N ASP A 255 -9.40 17.23 1.14
CA ASP A 255 -8.92 16.89 -0.20
C ASP A 255 -9.69 15.70 -0.84
N GLU A 256 -10.54 15.01 -0.09
CA GLU A 256 -11.36 13.88 -0.55
C GLU A 256 -12.84 14.24 -0.82
N CYS A 257 -13.18 15.52 -0.99
CA CYS A 257 -14.57 15.97 -1.08
C CYS A 257 -15.34 15.46 -2.34
N PHE A 258 -16.23 14.50 -2.07
CA PHE A 258 -17.60 14.34 -2.56
C PHE A 258 -17.88 14.31 -4.08
N PHE A 259 -17.80 13.11 -4.67
CA PHE A 259 -18.59 12.73 -5.84
C PHE A 259 -19.71 11.76 -5.40
N SER A 260 -20.66 12.23 -4.60
CA SER A 260 -21.81 11.41 -4.17
C SER A 260 -23.01 11.49 -5.12
N THR A 261 -23.01 12.41 -6.09
CA THR A 261 -24.14 12.61 -7.02
C THR A 261 -23.67 12.90 -8.45
N ARG A 262 -24.50 12.54 -9.45
CA ARG A 262 -24.31 12.90 -10.87
C ARG A 262 -24.17 14.41 -11.10
N GLU A 263 -24.75 15.20 -10.21
CA GLU A 263 -24.73 16.67 -10.23
C GLU A 263 -23.34 17.26 -9.93
N GLY A 264 -22.42 16.47 -9.34
CA GLY A 264 -21.05 16.89 -9.05
C GLY A 264 -20.17 17.10 -10.28
N PHE A 265 -20.60 16.66 -11.47
CA PHE A 265 -19.91 16.95 -12.73
C PHE A 265 -20.52 18.15 -13.44
N PRO A 266 -19.74 19.22 -13.72
CA PRO A 266 -20.16 20.28 -14.63
C PRO A 266 -20.69 19.70 -15.94
N GLY A 267 -21.78 20.24 -16.48
CA GLY A 267 -22.42 19.70 -17.71
C GLY A 267 -21.47 19.55 -18.90
N ARG A 268 -20.43 20.39 -18.97
CA ARG A 268 -19.33 20.26 -19.95
C ARG A 268 -18.53 18.95 -19.79
N HIS A 269 -18.23 18.53 -18.55
CA HIS A 269 -17.50 17.29 -18.28
C HIS A 269 -18.38 16.08 -18.61
N GLN A 270 -19.68 16.13 -18.28
CA GLN A 270 -20.59 15.03 -18.65
C GLN A 270 -20.68 14.82 -20.16
N LYS A 271 -20.77 15.91 -20.95
CA LYS A 271 -20.75 15.85 -22.41
C LYS A 271 -19.43 15.27 -22.93
N LEU A 272 -18.31 15.72 -22.36
CA LEU A 272 -16.98 15.23 -22.74
C LEU A 272 -16.83 13.73 -22.43
N ILE A 273 -17.26 13.28 -21.25
CA ILE A 273 -17.24 11.85 -20.85
C ILE A 273 -18.00 11.00 -21.86
N ARG A 274 -19.25 11.37 -22.17
CA ARG A 274 -20.06 10.60 -23.14
C ARG A 274 -19.45 10.59 -24.54
N LYS A 275 -18.80 11.69 -24.96
CA LYS A 275 -18.18 11.81 -26.28
C LYS A 275 -16.87 11.02 -26.39
N LYS A 276 -16.05 11.01 -25.33
CA LYS A 276 -14.65 10.58 -25.38
C LYS A 276 -14.35 9.27 -24.64
N ALA A 277 -15.28 8.69 -23.89
CA ALA A 277 -15.04 7.42 -23.20
C ALA A 277 -14.60 6.30 -24.15
N GLY A 278 -15.23 6.17 -25.32
CA GLY A 278 -14.84 5.18 -26.33
C GLY A 278 -13.48 5.44 -26.98
N GLU A 279 -12.92 6.64 -26.83
CA GLU A 279 -11.59 6.99 -27.34
C GLU A 279 -10.49 6.84 -26.28
N GLY A 280 -10.83 6.56 -25.01
CA GLY A 280 -9.88 6.57 -23.89
C GLY A 280 -9.80 7.94 -23.23
N LEU A 281 -10.52 8.12 -22.12
CA LEU A 281 -10.59 9.36 -21.35
C LEU A 281 -9.91 9.22 -20.00
N PHE A 282 -9.06 10.17 -19.63
CA PHE A 282 -8.44 10.25 -18.31
C PHE A 282 -9.23 11.18 -17.38
N ILE A 283 -9.46 10.74 -16.15
CA ILE A 283 -10.05 11.55 -15.09
C ILE A 283 -9.11 11.54 -13.91
N THR A 284 -8.53 12.68 -13.55
CA THR A 284 -7.51 12.78 -12.51
C THR A 284 -7.99 13.57 -11.30
N GLY A 285 -7.67 13.09 -10.09
CA GLY A 285 -8.07 13.72 -8.83
C GLY A 285 -7.42 13.10 -7.60
N CYS A 286 -7.59 13.75 -6.44
CA CYS A 286 -7.16 13.22 -5.13
C CYS A 286 -8.12 12.13 -4.64
N LEU A 287 -8.17 11.02 -5.38
CA LEU A 287 -9.04 9.88 -5.12
C LEU A 287 -8.28 8.82 -4.30
N CYS A 288 -7.68 9.25 -3.19
CA CYS A 288 -6.77 8.44 -2.38
C CYS A 288 -7.50 7.38 -1.57
N SER A 289 -8.72 7.65 -1.10
CA SER A 289 -9.53 6.65 -0.42
C SER A 289 -10.41 5.80 -1.34
N ARG A 290 -10.80 4.63 -0.81
CA ARG A 290 -11.66 3.66 -1.52
C ARG A 290 -13.03 4.25 -1.84
N HIS A 291 -13.63 4.95 -0.88
CA HIS A 291 -14.97 5.50 -1.00
C HIS A 291 -15.18 6.44 -2.21
N PRO A 292 -14.38 7.51 -2.41
CA PRO A 292 -14.53 8.41 -3.56
C PRO A 292 -14.25 7.71 -4.89
N ARG A 293 -13.29 6.77 -4.95
CA ARG A 293 -13.05 5.94 -6.15
C ARG A 293 -14.29 5.13 -6.51
N ARG A 294 -14.89 4.45 -5.54
CA ARG A 294 -16.11 3.64 -5.72
C ARG A 294 -17.29 4.49 -6.17
N SER A 295 -17.52 5.61 -5.50
CA SER A 295 -18.64 6.50 -5.83
C SER A 295 -18.49 7.07 -7.24
N LEU A 296 -17.28 7.47 -7.63
CA LEU A 296 -16.99 7.93 -8.98
C LEU A 296 -17.16 6.82 -10.02
N ALA A 297 -16.59 5.62 -9.78
CA ALA A 297 -16.76 4.48 -10.67
C ALA A 297 -18.25 4.11 -10.85
N ASN A 298 -19.05 4.23 -9.78
CA ASN A 298 -20.49 4.00 -9.86
C ASN A 298 -21.18 4.98 -10.80
N ILE A 299 -20.91 6.28 -10.64
CA ILE A 299 -21.48 7.34 -11.47
C ILE A 299 -21.09 7.13 -12.94
N LEU A 300 -19.81 6.84 -13.21
CA LEU A 300 -19.30 6.66 -14.57
C LEU A 300 -19.92 5.44 -15.25
N HIS A 301 -20.05 4.32 -14.53
CA HIS A 301 -20.69 3.11 -15.04
C HIS A 301 -22.15 3.37 -15.45
N GLU A 302 -22.87 4.23 -14.72
CA GLU A 302 -24.23 4.60 -15.11
C GLU A 302 -24.28 5.64 -16.25
N MET A 303 -23.26 6.49 -16.37
CA MET A 303 -23.19 7.53 -17.42
C MET A 303 -22.81 6.98 -18.79
N VAL A 304 -21.93 5.98 -18.82
CA VAL A 304 -21.45 5.31 -20.04
C VAL A 304 -21.41 3.78 -19.82
N PRO A 305 -22.58 3.11 -19.78
CA PRO A 305 -22.66 1.67 -19.53
C PRO A 305 -21.81 0.87 -20.53
N GLY A 306 -21.14 -0.18 -20.03
CA GLY A 306 -20.32 -1.08 -20.84
C GLY A 306 -18.92 -0.55 -21.20
N GLN A 307 -18.59 0.70 -20.86
CA GLN A 307 -17.22 1.20 -21.01
C GLN A 307 -16.34 0.68 -19.86
N PRO A 308 -15.15 0.11 -20.16
CA PRO A 308 -14.24 -0.34 -19.12
C PRO A 308 -13.74 0.86 -18.30
N ILE A 309 -13.64 0.68 -16.99
CA ILE A 309 -13.13 1.69 -16.06
C ILE A 309 -11.87 1.12 -15.40
N THR A 310 -10.75 1.80 -15.58
CA THR A 310 -9.46 1.37 -15.01
C THR A 310 -9.01 2.40 -13.98
N CYS A 311 -8.15 1.99 -13.06
CA CYS A 311 -7.58 2.89 -12.06
C CYS A 311 -6.05 2.80 -12.07
N THR A 312 -5.38 3.92 -12.25
CA THR A 312 -3.93 4.05 -12.05
C THR A 312 -3.69 4.90 -10.81
N PHE A 313 -3.08 4.31 -9.78
CA PHE A 313 -2.64 5.04 -8.60
C PHE A 313 -1.21 5.53 -8.82
N VAL A 314 -1.04 6.84 -8.89
CA VAL A 314 0.25 7.50 -9.09
C VAL A 314 0.88 7.77 -7.73
N LEU A 315 1.95 7.04 -7.45
CA LEU A 315 2.87 7.28 -6.36
C LEU A 315 3.91 8.30 -6.80
N SER A 316 4.43 9.06 -5.84
CA SER A 316 5.61 9.90 -6.05
C SER A 316 6.43 9.93 -4.77
N PRO A 317 7.76 10.00 -4.85
CA PRO A 317 8.58 10.29 -3.69
C PRO A 317 8.15 11.60 -3.03
N SER A 318 8.20 11.66 -1.71
CA SER A 318 7.95 12.89 -0.97
C SER A 318 9.08 13.89 -1.21
N GLU A 319 8.75 15.19 -1.29
CA GLU A 319 9.75 16.27 -1.38
C GLU A 319 10.55 16.40 -0.08
N LYS A 320 9.97 15.97 1.04
CA LYS A 320 10.61 15.93 2.36
C LYS A 320 10.75 14.48 2.81
N PRO A 321 11.88 14.07 3.41
CA PRO A 321 12.00 12.73 3.97
C PRO A 321 10.85 12.50 4.95
N TRP A 322 10.16 11.37 4.79
CA TRP A 322 9.17 10.94 5.77
C TRP A 322 9.90 10.64 7.09
N ILE A 323 9.53 11.39 8.14
CA ILE A 323 10.02 11.18 9.49
C ILE A 323 8.80 10.74 10.31
N PRO A 324 8.83 9.54 10.94
CA PRO A 324 7.77 9.16 11.85
C PRO A 324 7.79 10.12 13.03
N GLU A 325 6.74 10.93 13.16
CA GLU A 325 6.49 11.65 14.40
C GLU A 325 6.18 10.58 15.47
N VAL A 326 7.13 10.37 16.40
CA VAL A 326 6.91 9.48 17.55
C VAL A 326 5.71 10.07 18.30
N PRO A 327 4.65 9.29 18.57
CA PRO A 327 3.54 9.81 19.36
C PRO A 327 4.10 10.28 20.70
N GLU A 328 3.93 11.56 21.03
CA GLU A 328 4.18 11.97 22.42
C GLU A 328 3.30 11.10 23.31
N PRO A 329 3.85 10.55 24.43
CA PRO A 329 3.05 9.78 25.35
C PRO A 329 2.03 10.72 25.99
N SER A 330 0.83 10.80 25.41
CA SER A 330 -0.18 11.70 25.94
C SER A 330 -0.59 11.23 27.34
N ALA A 331 -0.18 12.02 28.33
CA ALA A 331 -0.87 12.05 29.60
C ALA A 331 -2.33 12.37 29.29
N ARG A 332 -3.21 11.40 29.59
CA ARG A 332 -4.68 11.51 29.70
C ARG A 332 -5.39 12.53 28.79
N ASP A 333 -6.27 11.99 27.94
CA ASP A 333 -7.37 12.72 27.27
C ASP A 333 -7.02 13.66 26.09
N GLY A 334 -5.78 13.65 25.62
CA GLY A 334 -5.41 14.24 24.32
C GLY A 334 -5.03 13.16 23.32
N LEU A 335 -5.97 12.72 22.48
CA LEU A 335 -5.60 11.95 21.28
C LEU A 335 -4.73 12.87 20.41
N PRO A 336 -3.54 12.44 19.96
CA PRO A 336 -2.76 13.23 19.02
C PRO A 336 -3.62 13.55 17.81
N HIS A 337 -3.63 14.82 17.38
CA HIS A 337 -4.32 15.22 16.17
C HIS A 337 -3.88 14.31 15.02
N PRO A 338 -4.82 13.75 14.24
CA PRO A 338 -4.48 12.88 13.12
C PRO A 338 -3.71 13.73 12.11
N VAL A 339 -2.39 13.58 12.09
CA VAL A 339 -1.58 14.21 11.06
C VAL A 339 -2.05 13.63 9.73
N PRO A 340 -2.55 14.45 8.79
CA PRO A 340 -3.15 13.95 7.55
C PRO A 340 -2.02 13.53 6.63
N ARG A 341 -1.53 12.29 6.76
CA ARG A 341 -0.42 11.82 5.93
C ARG A 341 -0.73 10.42 5.41
N LEU A 342 -1.17 10.42 4.15
CA LEU A 342 -1.17 9.31 3.22
C LEU A 342 -1.63 7.97 3.80
N THR A 343 -2.92 7.86 4.10
CA THR A 343 -3.57 6.54 4.15
C THR A 343 -3.82 6.12 2.70
N MET A 344 -3.07 5.14 2.20
CA MET A 344 -3.38 4.47 0.94
C MET A 344 -4.21 3.22 1.23
N PRO A 345 -5.56 3.26 1.27
CA PRO A 345 -6.35 2.07 1.46
C PRO A 345 -6.22 1.12 0.27
N CYS A 346 -6.24 -0.19 0.60
CA CYS A 346 -6.31 -1.35 -0.30
C CYS A 346 -6.56 -0.96 -1.76
N MET A 347 -5.47 -0.97 -2.51
CA MET A 347 -5.35 -0.28 -3.79
C MET A 347 -6.08 -0.98 -4.94
N LEU A 348 -6.51 -2.22 -4.74
CA LEU A 348 -6.73 -3.14 -5.86
C LEU A 348 -8.09 -3.85 -5.88
N HIS A 349 -8.96 -3.66 -4.88
CA HIS A 349 -10.30 -4.27 -4.92
C HIS A 349 -11.41 -3.23 -5.10
N GLU A 350 -11.87 -3.04 -6.35
CA GLU A 350 -13.22 -2.51 -6.61
C GLU A 350 -13.97 -3.24 -7.73
N PRO A 351 -15.17 -3.83 -7.46
CA PRO A 351 -15.90 -4.66 -8.43
C PRO A 351 -16.31 -3.96 -9.74
N ARG A 352 -16.34 -2.62 -9.76
CA ARG A 352 -16.69 -1.84 -10.96
C ARG A 352 -15.48 -1.39 -11.77
N LEU A 353 -14.26 -1.71 -11.32
CA LEU A 353 -13.05 -1.49 -12.09
C LEU A 353 -12.76 -2.74 -12.93
N SER A 354 -12.47 -2.53 -14.20
CA SER A 354 -11.97 -3.55 -15.12
C SER A 354 -10.51 -3.90 -14.84
N GLY A 355 -9.79 -3.02 -14.13
CA GLY A 355 -8.41 -3.23 -13.70
C GLY A 355 -7.90 -2.09 -12.85
N ALA A 356 -6.89 -2.36 -12.03
CA ALA A 356 -6.20 -1.35 -11.24
C ALA A 356 -4.70 -1.61 -11.27
N ARG A 357 -3.91 -0.53 -11.35
CA ARG A 357 -2.44 -0.57 -11.31
C ARG A 357 -1.88 0.56 -10.46
N ILE A 358 -0.60 0.45 -10.17
CA ILE A 358 0.16 1.39 -9.37
C ILE A 358 1.39 1.76 -10.17
N VAL A 359 1.69 3.05 -10.24
CA VAL A 359 2.84 3.55 -10.99
C VAL A 359 3.60 4.54 -10.11
N LEU A 360 4.92 4.45 -10.12
CA LEU A 360 5.77 5.46 -9.52
C LEU A 360 6.08 6.53 -10.56
N VAL A 361 5.82 7.79 -10.22
CA VAL A 361 6.19 8.95 -11.04
C VAL A 361 7.09 9.83 -10.18
N CYS A 362 8.34 9.96 -10.61
CA CYS A 362 9.27 10.90 -10.03
C CYS A 362 9.16 12.23 -10.79
N PRO A 363 8.54 13.28 -10.22
CA PRO A 363 8.63 14.60 -10.82
C PRO A 363 10.11 15.01 -10.79
N ASP A 364 10.68 15.36 -11.94
CA ASP A 364 12.03 15.92 -11.98
C ASP A 364 12.12 17.09 -10.99
N LYS A 365 13.19 17.10 -10.19
CA LYS A 365 13.57 18.24 -9.35
C LYS A 365 14.02 19.37 -10.29
N SER A 366 13.04 20.11 -10.82
CA SER A 366 13.24 21.37 -11.54
C SER A 366 13.76 22.44 -10.61
#